data_AF-A0A0B7AHN4-F1
#
_entry.id   AF-A0A0B7AHN4-F1
#
_cell.length_a   1.000
_cell.length_b   1.000
_cell.length_c   1.000
_cell.angle_alpha   90.00
_cell.angle_beta   90.00
_cell.angle_gamma   90.00
#
_symmetry.space_group_name_H-M   'P 1'
#
loop_
_entity.id
_entity.type
_entity.pdbx_description
1 polymer ?
#
loop_
_entity_poly.entity_id
_entity_poly.type
_entity_poly.pdbx_seq_one_letter_code
_entity_poly.pdbx_strand_id
1 'polypeptide(L)'
;DVTMRSDNIRVFHQILQGVDFIHSNGLIHRDLKPRNIFLSGSDLHVKIGDFGLATGDALRPGQEDLVLTPISAVTPLVFDNHTTGVGTSAYASPEQLKGSTYDFKSDVYSLGIMLYEMFHVFNTEMERAQEIQKLRAGNKCCVAFRLKWPLEADTVEALTDSVACQRPSAQDVLSSQLFLSHEQQVKMLQKQLLRQQKEMERMREELIEKDKIIAQLRRDKREMMLADDFDFFV
;
A
#
# COMPACT_ATOMS: atom_id res chain seq x y z
N ASP A 1 24.35 -8.41 -0.50
CA ASP A 1 22.88 -8.32 -0.49
C ASP A 1 22.32 -7.19 0.39
N VAL A 2 22.93 -6.89 1.56
CA VAL A 2 22.54 -5.73 2.39
C VAL A 2 22.72 -4.38 1.67
N THR A 3 23.81 -4.25 0.90
CA THR A 3 24.09 -3.07 0.07
C THR A 3 23.02 -2.86 -0.99
N MET A 4 22.64 -3.92 -1.72
CA MET A 4 21.56 -3.89 -2.71
C MET A 4 20.23 -3.41 -2.08
N ARG A 5 19.84 -3.96 -0.93
CA ARG A 5 18.62 -3.49 -0.25
C ARG A 5 18.70 -2.01 0.10
N SER A 6 19.82 -1.56 0.66
CA SER A 6 20.01 -0.16 1.04
C SER A 6 19.88 0.78 -0.14
N ASP A 7 20.53 0.46 -1.27
CA ASP A 7 20.47 1.29 -2.48
C ASP A 7 19.08 1.28 -3.10
N ASN A 8 18.43 0.11 -3.17
CA ASN A 8 17.06 -0.01 -3.67
C ASN A 8 16.07 0.81 -2.83
N ILE A 9 16.12 0.71 -1.50
CA ILE A 9 15.25 1.48 -0.62
C ILE A 9 15.53 2.98 -0.76
N ARG A 10 16.79 3.40 -0.86
CA ARG A 10 17.18 4.81 -1.06
C ARG A 10 16.65 5.36 -2.39
N VAL A 11 16.75 4.59 -3.47
CA VAL A 11 16.22 4.97 -4.78
C VAL A 11 14.68 5.04 -4.71
N PHE A 12 14.02 4.01 -4.19
CA PHE A 12 12.57 3.96 -4.10
C PHE A 12 11.98 5.07 -3.22
N HIS A 13 12.65 5.41 -2.12
CA HIS A 13 12.28 6.55 -1.27
C HIS A 13 12.28 7.87 -2.06
N GLN A 14 13.34 8.15 -2.83
CA GLN A 14 13.40 9.36 -3.64
C GLN A 14 12.35 9.38 -4.76
N ILE A 15 12.05 8.21 -5.37
CA ILE A 15 10.94 8.09 -6.33
C ILE A 15 9.62 8.47 -5.67
N LEU A 16 9.32 7.91 -4.50
CA LEU A 16 8.09 8.23 -3.75
C LEU A 16 8.01 9.70 -3.37
N GLN A 17 9.10 10.32 -2.92
CA GLN A 17 9.13 11.76 -2.63
C GLN A 17 8.80 12.61 -3.88
N GLY A 18 9.34 12.22 -5.03
CA GLY A 18 9.03 12.89 -6.29
C GLY A 18 7.56 12.72 -6.70
N VAL A 19 7.02 11.51 -6.56
CA VAL A 19 5.61 11.23 -6.89
C VAL A 19 4.65 11.91 -5.93
N ASP A 20 4.94 11.91 -4.62
CA ASP A 20 4.16 12.64 -3.62
C ASP A 20 4.13 14.15 -3.91
N PHE A 21 5.27 14.71 -4.32
CA PHE A 21 5.33 16.10 -4.78
C PHE A 21 4.45 16.34 -6.03
N ILE A 22 4.48 15.44 -7.01
CA ILE A 22 3.63 15.54 -8.21
C ILE A 22 2.14 15.50 -7.81
N HIS A 23 1.75 14.53 -6.97
CA HIS A 23 0.36 14.33 -6.52
C HIS A 23 -0.14 15.49 -5.66
N SER A 24 0.67 16.04 -4.77
CA SER A 24 0.30 17.20 -3.93
C SER A 24 0.09 18.49 -4.73
N ASN A 25 0.70 18.60 -5.91
CA ASN A 25 0.43 19.67 -6.87
C ASN A 25 -0.81 19.40 -7.75
N GLY A 26 -1.52 18.30 -7.52
CA GLY A 26 -2.70 17.90 -8.29
C GLY A 26 -2.35 17.41 -9.69
N LEU A 27 -1.12 16.92 -9.91
CA LEU A 27 -0.68 16.33 -11.17
C LEU A 27 -0.63 14.81 -11.06
N ILE A 28 -0.76 14.13 -12.20
CA ILE A 28 -0.63 12.67 -12.33
C ILE A 28 0.41 12.41 -13.42
N HIS A 29 1.38 11.52 -13.17
CA HIS A 29 2.48 11.24 -14.11
C HIS A 29 2.05 10.33 -15.27
N ARG A 30 1.30 9.26 -14.97
CA ARG A 30 0.64 8.30 -15.89
C ARG A 30 1.54 7.33 -16.65
N ASP A 31 2.83 7.62 -16.75
CA ASP A 31 3.83 6.74 -17.38
C ASP A 31 5.02 6.44 -16.47
N LEU A 32 4.76 6.14 -15.20
CA LEU A 32 5.83 5.73 -14.29
C LEU A 32 6.34 4.33 -14.66
N LYS A 33 7.62 4.26 -15.01
CA LYS A 33 8.34 3.03 -15.35
C LYS A 33 9.86 3.26 -15.21
N PRO A 34 10.69 2.21 -15.08
CA PRO A 34 12.13 2.36 -14.85
C PRO A 34 12.84 3.23 -15.90
N ARG A 35 12.40 3.17 -17.18
CA ARG A 35 12.96 4.01 -18.26
C ARG A 35 12.81 5.52 -18.02
N ASN A 36 11.83 5.92 -17.21
CA ASN A 36 11.50 7.32 -16.90
C ASN A 36 12.08 7.76 -15.54
N ILE A 37 12.86 6.89 -14.88
CA ILE A 37 13.56 7.17 -13.62
C ILE A 37 15.05 7.28 -13.90
N PHE A 38 15.57 8.51 -13.81
CA PHE A 38 16.98 8.81 -14.09
C PHE A 38 17.78 8.84 -12.79
N LEU A 39 18.97 8.22 -12.81
CA LEU A 39 19.92 8.23 -11.70
C LEU A 39 21.12 9.10 -12.07
N SER A 40 21.55 9.97 -11.16
CA SER A 40 22.69 10.86 -11.37
C SER A 40 23.71 10.78 -10.24
N GLY A 41 24.99 10.76 -10.62
CA GLY A 41 26.13 10.77 -9.69
C GLY A 41 26.36 9.45 -8.96
N SER A 42 27.42 9.40 -8.16
CA SER A 42 27.74 8.27 -7.27
C SER A 42 26.72 8.08 -6.14
N ASP A 43 25.93 9.12 -5.88
CA ASP A 43 24.93 9.18 -4.82
C ASP A 43 23.52 8.75 -5.26
N LEU A 44 23.37 8.15 -6.45
CA LEU A 44 22.09 7.63 -6.93
C LEU A 44 20.93 8.64 -6.78
N HIS A 45 21.18 9.90 -7.14
CA HIS A 45 20.16 10.93 -7.08
C HIS A 45 19.09 10.68 -8.13
N VAL A 46 17.84 10.52 -7.69
CA VAL A 46 16.72 10.22 -8.56
C VAL A 46 16.14 11.49 -9.16
N LYS A 47 15.84 11.44 -10.46
CA LYS A 47 15.03 12.42 -11.18
C LYS A 47 13.94 11.67 -11.95
N ILE A 48 12.69 12.05 -11.72
CA ILE A 48 11.55 11.56 -12.49
C ILE A 48 11.46 12.41 -13.77
N GLY A 49 11.39 11.78 -14.92
CA GLY A 49 11.27 12.45 -16.21
C GLY A 49 10.14 11.89 -17.07
N ASP A 50 10.00 12.43 -18.27
CA ASP A 50 8.96 12.07 -19.25
C ASP A 50 7.51 12.29 -18.75
N PHE A 51 7.19 13.57 -18.55
CA PHE A 51 5.84 14.05 -18.25
C PHE A 51 4.97 14.17 -19.52
N GLY A 52 5.32 13.51 -20.63
CA GLY A 52 4.62 13.64 -21.91
C GLY A 52 3.13 13.25 -21.86
N LEU A 53 2.73 12.52 -20.82
CA LEU A 53 1.36 12.12 -20.56
C LEU A 53 0.75 12.78 -19.33
N ALA A 54 1.50 13.61 -18.60
CA ALA A 54 1.06 14.16 -17.33
C ALA A 54 -0.11 15.13 -17.49
N THR A 55 -1.05 15.10 -16.55
CA THR A 55 -2.18 16.04 -16.54
C THR A 55 -2.64 16.37 -15.13
N GLY A 56 -3.49 17.39 -15.01
CA GLY A 56 -4.15 17.79 -13.77
C GLY A 56 -5.27 16.84 -13.35
N ASP A 57 -5.39 16.60 -12.05
CA ASP A 57 -6.50 15.86 -11.45
C ASP A 57 -7.80 16.67 -11.62
N ALA A 58 -8.78 16.09 -12.32
CA ALA A 58 -10.06 16.73 -12.64
C ALA A 58 -10.96 16.94 -11.41
N LEU A 59 -10.52 16.53 -10.22
CA LEU A 59 -11.29 16.55 -8.98
C LEU A 59 -11.05 17.78 -8.08
N ARG A 60 -10.20 18.75 -8.45
CA ARG A 60 -10.05 20.00 -7.68
C ARG A 60 -11.09 21.04 -8.12
N PRO A 61 -12.14 21.33 -7.33
CA PRO A 61 -13.07 22.42 -7.64
C PRO A 61 -12.41 23.73 -7.22
N GLY A 62 -12.12 24.64 -8.17
CA GLY A 62 -11.88 26.06 -7.85
C GLY A 62 -10.53 26.69 -8.21
N GLN A 63 -9.77 26.16 -9.17
CA GLN A 63 -8.65 26.92 -9.76
C GLN A 63 -8.80 27.00 -11.28
N GLU A 64 -9.34 28.13 -11.76
CA GLU A 64 -9.57 28.41 -13.19
C GLU A 64 -8.33 28.95 -13.93
N ASP A 65 -7.15 29.08 -13.30
CA ASP A 65 -6.02 29.83 -13.87
C ASP A 65 -4.79 29.02 -14.30
N LEU A 66 -4.91 27.70 -14.49
CA LEU A 66 -3.93 26.97 -15.29
C LEU A 66 -4.62 26.56 -16.57
N VAL A 67 -4.06 26.95 -17.72
CA VAL A 67 -4.56 26.64 -19.06
C VAL A 67 -4.63 25.13 -19.23
N LEU A 68 -5.74 24.56 -18.78
CA LEU A 68 -6.10 23.16 -18.92
C LEU A 68 -6.93 23.08 -20.19
N THR A 69 -6.44 22.27 -21.12
CA THR A 69 -7.25 21.77 -22.24
C THR A 69 -8.61 21.31 -21.70
N PRO A 70 -9.73 21.76 -22.29
CA PRO A 70 -11.05 21.45 -21.75
C PRO A 70 -11.29 19.95 -21.78
N ILE A 71 -11.74 19.46 -20.63
CA ILE A 71 -12.06 18.06 -20.33
C ILE A 71 -13.20 17.60 -21.24
N SER A 72 -12.91 16.64 -22.13
CA SER A 72 -13.84 15.61 -22.59
C SER A 72 -13.07 14.52 -23.32
N ALA A 73 -13.37 13.27 -22.96
CA ALA A 73 -12.96 12.04 -23.61
C ALA A 73 -11.47 11.66 -23.48
N VAL A 74 -11.26 10.52 -22.80
CA VAL A 74 -10.63 9.35 -23.43
C VAL A 74 -9.65 9.74 -24.54
N THR A 75 -8.45 10.20 -24.20
CA THR A 75 -7.32 9.86 -25.06
C THR A 75 -7.05 8.40 -24.73
N PRO A 76 -7.35 7.44 -25.62
CA PRO A 76 -6.78 6.12 -25.45
C PRO A 76 -5.28 6.35 -25.34
N LEU A 77 -4.67 5.89 -24.25
CA LEU A 77 -3.23 5.74 -24.25
C LEU A 77 -2.93 4.81 -25.41
N VAL A 78 -2.49 5.39 -26.53
CA VAL A 78 -1.94 4.62 -27.64
C VAL A 78 -0.66 4.06 -27.07
N PHE A 79 -0.75 2.86 -26.47
CA PHE A 79 0.43 2.10 -26.14
C PHE A 79 1.13 1.88 -27.47
N ASP A 80 2.31 2.48 -27.64
CA ASP A 80 3.13 2.29 -28.83
C ASP A 80 3.25 0.78 -29.09
N ASN A 81 2.55 0.29 -30.10
CA ASN A 81 2.57 -1.10 -30.56
C ASN A 81 3.91 -1.46 -31.25
N HIS A 82 4.96 -0.66 -31.05
CA HIS A 82 6.30 -0.87 -31.55
C HIS A 82 7.16 -1.76 -30.65
N THR A 83 6.56 -2.77 -30.04
CA THR A 83 7.19 -4.05 -29.73
C THR A 83 6.07 -5.05 -29.48
N THR A 84 6.22 -6.27 -29.94
CA THR A 84 5.32 -7.39 -29.68
C THR A 84 4.98 -7.51 -28.19
N GLY A 85 3.84 -6.95 -27.78
CA GLY A 85 2.98 -7.37 -26.66
C GLY A 85 3.49 -7.38 -25.21
N VAL A 86 4.75 -7.04 -24.90
CA VAL A 86 5.33 -7.37 -23.57
C VAL A 86 5.94 -6.18 -22.80
N GLY A 87 6.31 -5.08 -23.46
CA GLY A 87 7.14 -4.05 -22.82
C GLY A 87 6.41 -2.96 -22.03
N THR A 88 5.52 -2.20 -22.69
CA THR A 88 5.08 -0.89 -22.18
C THR A 88 3.88 -0.96 -21.23
N SER A 89 3.03 -1.99 -21.34
CA SER A 89 1.81 -2.13 -20.52
C SER A 89 2.06 -2.75 -19.13
N ALA A 90 3.26 -3.27 -18.87
CA ALA A 90 3.59 -4.01 -17.64
C ALA A 90 3.31 -3.19 -16.37
N TYR A 91 3.60 -1.88 -16.42
CA TYR A 91 3.45 -0.94 -15.30
C TYR A 91 2.07 -0.27 -15.26
N ALA A 92 1.27 -0.37 -16.33
CA ALA A 92 -0.02 0.29 -16.43
C ALA A 92 -1.04 -0.37 -15.50
N SER A 93 -1.75 0.45 -14.73
CA SER A 93 -2.79 -0.01 -13.82
C SER A 93 -3.95 -0.72 -14.55
N PRO A 94 -4.71 -1.59 -13.87
CA PRO A 94 -5.88 -2.25 -14.46
C PRO A 94 -6.90 -1.27 -15.03
N GLU A 95 -7.13 -0.14 -14.38
CA GLU A 95 -8.04 0.91 -14.84
C GLU A 95 -7.53 1.66 -16.08
N GLN A 96 -6.21 1.90 -16.20
CA GLN A 96 -5.61 2.47 -17.41
C GLN A 96 -5.77 1.54 -18.61
N LEU A 97 -5.58 0.22 -18.42
CA LEU A 97 -5.77 -0.75 -19.50
C LEU A 97 -7.22 -0.91 -19.95
N LYS A 98 -8.17 -0.70 -19.03
CA LYS A 98 -9.61 -0.72 -19.34
C LYS A 98 -10.10 0.58 -19.99
N GLY A 99 -9.28 1.61 -20.07
CA GLY A 99 -9.68 2.95 -20.51
C GLY A 99 -10.71 3.61 -19.58
N SER A 100 -10.78 3.16 -18.32
CA SER A 100 -11.65 3.73 -17.29
C SER A 100 -11.12 5.08 -16.79
N THR A 101 -11.89 5.80 -15.97
CA THR A 101 -11.37 6.96 -15.23
C THR A 101 -10.26 6.51 -14.28
N TYR A 102 -9.14 7.23 -14.29
CA TYR A 102 -7.97 6.92 -13.49
C TYR A 102 -7.46 8.18 -12.79
N ASP A 103 -6.92 8.01 -11.60
CA ASP A 103 -6.46 9.07 -10.70
C ASP A 103 -4.99 8.85 -10.31
N PHE A 104 -4.52 9.56 -9.29
CA PHE A 104 -3.17 9.41 -8.74
C PHE A 104 -2.84 7.99 -8.26
N LYS A 105 -3.84 7.13 -7.99
CA LYS A 105 -3.62 5.73 -7.59
C LYS A 105 -3.13 4.85 -8.73
N SER A 106 -3.26 5.29 -9.98
CA SER A 106 -2.65 4.58 -11.11
C SER A 106 -1.13 4.67 -11.09
N ASP A 107 -0.57 5.83 -10.73
CA ASP A 107 0.87 5.99 -10.50
C ASP A 107 1.34 5.08 -9.36
N VAL A 108 0.55 4.97 -8.29
CA VAL A 108 0.82 4.09 -7.14
C VAL A 108 0.92 2.62 -7.57
N TYR A 109 0.07 2.17 -8.51
CA TYR A 109 0.18 0.82 -9.06
C TYR A 109 1.51 0.59 -9.78
N SER A 110 1.90 1.54 -10.62
CA SER A 110 3.17 1.49 -11.34
C SER A 110 4.37 1.46 -10.38
N LEU A 111 4.31 2.22 -9.28
CA LEU A 111 5.30 2.15 -8.19
C LEU A 111 5.41 0.75 -7.59
N GLY A 112 4.30 0.04 -7.42
CA GLY A 112 4.28 -1.33 -6.91
C GLY A 112 5.00 -2.33 -7.82
N ILE A 113 4.77 -2.24 -9.13
CA ILE A 113 5.47 -3.07 -10.11
C ILE A 113 6.98 -2.74 -10.13
N MET A 114 7.35 -1.46 -10.08
CA MET A 114 8.76 -1.06 -10.01
C MET A 114 9.43 -1.57 -8.73
N LEU A 115 8.79 -1.46 -7.57
CA LEU A 115 9.33 -1.97 -6.31
C LEU A 115 9.60 -3.48 -6.39
N TYR A 116 8.66 -4.24 -6.98
CA TYR A 116 8.84 -5.67 -7.17
C TYR A 116 10.09 -5.97 -8.02
N GLU A 117 10.25 -5.30 -9.16
CA GLU A 117 11.41 -5.50 -10.05
C GLU A 117 12.74 -5.08 -9.40
N MET A 118 12.74 -4.04 -8.55
CA MET A 118 13.95 -3.65 -7.83
C MET A 118 14.47 -4.77 -6.93
N PHE A 119 13.58 -5.60 -6.37
CA PHE A 119 13.91 -6.66 -5.41
C PHE A 119 13.88 -8.08 -5.98
N HIS A 120 13.43 -8.25 -7.22
CA HIS A 120 13.34 -9.53 -7.90
C HIS A 120 14.24 -9.54 -9.13
N VAL A 121 15.33 -10.30 -9.06
CA VAL A 121 16.25 -10.49 -10.20
C VAL A 121 15.69 -11.58 -11.10
N PHE A 122 15.41 -11.25 -12.35
CA PHE A 122 14.94 -12.21 -13.36
C PHE A 122 16.11 -12.67 -14.24
N ASN A 123 16.09 -13.93 -14.65
CA ASN A 123 17.11 -14.47 -15.55
C ASN A 123 16.75 -14.24 -17.02
N THR A 124 15.46 -14.12 -17.32
CA THR A 124 14.94 -13.92 -18.66
C THR A 124 13.76 -12.94 -18.67
N GLU A 125 13.55 -12.27 -19.80
CA GLU A 125 12.36 -11.42 -19.99
C GLU A 125 11.05 -12.22 -19.94
N MET A 126 11.07 -13.49 -20.35
CA MET A 126 9.88 -14.35 -20.28
C MET A 126 9.49 -14.65 -18.82
N GLU A 127 10.47 -14.94 -17.97
CA GLU A 127 10.27 -15.11 -16.53
C GLU A 127 9.70 -13.83 -15.90
N ARG A 128 10.32 -12.68 -16.21
CA ARG A 128 9.85 -11.36 -15.78
C ARG A 128 8.39 -11.13 -16.16
N ALA A 129 8.03 -11.37 -17.43
CA ALA A 129 6.68 -11.19 -17.92
C ALA A 129 5.67 -12.09 -17.20
N GLN A 130 6.02 -13.35 -16.95
CA GLN A 130 5.16 -14.30 -16.24
C GLN A 130 4.93 -13.89 -14.78
N GLU A 131 5.97 -13.48 -14.05
CA GLU A 131 5.85 -13.04 -12.66
C GLU A 131 5.03 -11.75 -12.54
N ILE A 132 5.27 -10.77 -13.42
CA ILE A 132 4.45 -9.56 -13.48
C ILE A 132 2.99 -9.91 -13.82
N GLN A 133 2.75 -10.81 -14.78
CA GLN A 133 1.39 -11.24 -15.11
C GLN A 133 0.68 -11.89 -13.92
N LYS A 134 1.38 -12.67 -13.08
CA LYS A 134 0.82 -13.24 -11.85
C LYS A 134 0.39 -12.15 -10.87
N LEU A 135 1.24 -11.16 -10.62
CA LEU A 135 0.88 -10.01 -9.76
C LEU A 135 -0.34 -9.26 -10.30
N ARG A 136 -0.37 -9.02 -11.63
CA ARG A 136 -1.49 -8.36 -12.30
C ARG A 136 -2.79 -9.16 -12.21
N ALA A 137 -2.72 -10.48 -12.12
CA ALA A 137 -3.86 -11.36 -11.89
C ALA A 137 -4.34 -11.38 -10.43
N GLY A 138 -3.72 -10.60 -9.53
CA GLY A 138 -4.05 -10.53 -8.11
C GLY A 138 -3.37 -11.60 -7.27
N ASN A 139 -2.38 -12.33 -7.82
CA ASN A 139 -1.61 -13.30 -7.05
C ASN A 139 -0.66 -12.58 -6.09
N LYS A 140 -0.41 -13.23 -4.95
CA LYS A 140 0.56 -12.80 -3.96
C LYS A 140 2.00 -13.01 -4.45
N CYS A 141 2.95 -12.26 -3.89
CA CYS A 141 4.36 -12.46 -4.18
C CYS A 141 4.77 -13.92 -3.88
N CYS A 142 5.67 -14.49 -4.69
CA CYS A 142 6.10 -15.87 -4.49
C CYS A 142 6.75 -16.06 -3.11
N VAL A 143 6.67 -17.28 -2.58
CA VAL A 143 7.15 -17.60 -1.22
C VAL A 143 8.62 -17.23 -1.04
N ALA A 144 9.46 -17.47 -2.04
CA ALA A 144 10.88 -17.12 -2.00
C ALA A 144 11.10 -15.60 -1.86
N PHE A 145 10.36 -14.78 -2.60
CA PHE A 145 10.44 -13.32 -2.51
C PHE A 145 9.99 -12.84 -1.12
N ARG A 146 8.85 -13.34 -0.63
CA ARG A 146 8.29 -12.97 0.67
C ARG A 146 9.17 -13.38 1.86
N LEU A 147 9.81 -14.55 1.78
CA LEU A 147 10.76 -14.99 2.81
C LEU A 147 12.00 -14.09 2.86
N LYS A 148 12.45 -13.60 1.69
CA LYS A 148 13.64 -12.75 1.60
C LYS A 148 13.33 -11.29 1.97
N TRP A 149 12.18 -10.78 1.52
CA TRP A 149 11.79 -9.37 1.57
C TRP A 149 10.34 -9.20 2.05
N PRO A 150 10.03 -9.49 3.33
CA PRO A 150 8.65 -9.52 3.82
C PRO A 150 7.96 -8.15 3.76
N LEU A 151 8.66 -7.07 4.17
CA LEU A 151 8.10 -5.71 4.16
C LEU A 151 7.88 -5.19 2.73
N GLU A 152 8.83 -5.48 1.84
CA GLU A 152 8.74 -5.14 0.43
C GLU A 152 7.60 -5.92 -0.23
N ALA A 153 7.42 -7.21 0.10
CA ALA A 153 6.32 -8.03 -0.41
C ALA A 153 4.95 -7.47 0.00
N ASP A 154 4.79 -7.12 1.28
CA ASP A 154 3.55 -6.50 1.76
C ASP A 154 3.28 -5.16 1.07
N THR A 155 4.33 -4.36 0.87
CA THR A 155 4.22 -3.08 0.17
C THR A 155 3.85 -3.27 -1.30
N VAL A 156 4.53 -4.18 -2.03
CA VAL A 156 4.23 -4.51 -3.44
C VAL A 156 2.77 -4.91 -3.59
N GLU A 157 2.28 -5.78 -2.72
CA GLU A 157 0.90 -6.27 -2.79
C GLU A 157 -0.12 -5.17 -2.47
N ALA A 158 0.18 -4.27 -1.52
CA ALA A 158 -0.68 -3.13 -1.21
C ALA A 158 -0.72 -2.11 -2.36
N LEU A 159 0.41 -1.88 -3.03
CA LEU A 159 0.50 -0.96 -4.17
C LEU A 159 -0.16 -1.52 -5.43
N THR A 160 -0.10 -2.83 -5.62
CA THR A 160 -0.62 -3.50 -6.83
C THR A 160 -2.05 -4.04 -6.66
N ASP A 161 -2.80 -3.55 -5.67
CA ASP A 161 -4.20 -3.94 -5.49
C ASP A 161 -5.04 -3.63 -6.75
N SER A 162 -5.89 -4.56 -7.13
CA SER A 162 -6.80 -4.42 -8.27
C SER A 162 -7.78 -3.25 -8.12
N VAL A 163 -8.09 -2.86 -6.89
CA VAL A 163 -9.00 -1.77 -6.53
C VAL A 163 -8.19 -0.53 -6.17
N ALA A 164 -8.23 0.50 -7.03
CA ALA A 164 -7.45 1.73 -6.88
C ALA A 164 -7.60 2.42 -5.51
N CYS A 165 -8.81 2.44 -4.94
CA CYS A 165 -9.04 3.09 -3.65
C CYS A 165 -8.39 2.37 -2.47
N GLN A 166 -8.09 1.07 -2.58
CA GLN A 166 -7.42 0.29 -1.53
C GLN A 166 -5.90 0.51 -1.48
N ARG A 167 -5.32 1.03 -2.58
CA ARG A 167 -3.89 1.33 -2.63
C ARG A 167 -3.56 2.50 -1.70
N PRO A 168 -2.45 2.47 -0.95
CA PRO A 168 -2.01 3.61 -0.14
C PRO A 168 -1.60 4.82 -1.01
N SER A 169 -1.57 6.02 -0.46
CA SER A 169 -0.92 7.16 -1.15
C SER A 169 0.61 7.05 -1.09
N ALA A 170 1.32 7.82 -1.93
CA ALA A 170 2.78 7.89 -1.85
C ALA A 170 3.25 8.34 -0.44
N GLN A 171 2.56 9.33 0.15
CA GLN A 171 2.80 9.79 1.52
C GLN A 171 2.60 8.68 2.58
N ASP A 172 1.57 7.85 2.43
CA ASP A 172 1.33 6.72 3.36
C ASP A 172 2.49 5.72 3.31
N VAL A 173 3.02 5.44 2.10
CA VAL A 173 4.15 4.53 1.92
C VAL A 173 5.44 5.13 2.49
N LEU A 174 5.69 6.43 2.27
CA LEU A 174 6.81 7.16 2.89
C LEU A 174 6.78 7.10 4.41
N SER A 175 5.58 7.04 4.99
CA SER A 175 5.37 6.94 6.44
C SER A 175 5.36 5.50 6.97
N SER A 176 5.56 4.51 6.10
CA SER A 176 5.46 3.08 6.43
C SER A 176 6.74 2.52 7.05
N GLN A 177 6.65 1.27 7.52
CA GLN A 177 7.78 0.55 8.11
C GLN A 177 8.92 0.26 7.13
N LEU A 178 8.66 0.40 5.82
CA LEU A 178 9.61 0.12 4.75
C LEU A 178 10.90 0.96 4.89
N PHE A 179 10.76 2.21 5.34
CA PHE A 179 11.86 3.17 5.44
C PHE A 179 12.41 3.36 6.86
N LEU A 180 11.82 2.68 7.85
CA LEU A 180 12.28 2.78 9.22
C LEU A 180 13.61 2.06 9.38
N SER A 181 14.57 2.71 10.06
CA SER A 181 15.78 2.04 10.52
C SER A 181 15.44 0.91 11.49
N HIS A 182 16.35 -0.06 11.64
CA HIS A 182 16.13 -1.15 12.60
C HIS A 182 15.84 -0.62 14.01
N GLU A 183 16.53 0.44 14.44
CA GLU A 183 16.27 1.08 15.73
C GLU A 183 14.87 1.71 15.80
N GLN A 184 14.42 2.38 14.74
CA GLN A 184 13.08 2.96 14.66
C GLN A 184 12.00 1.88 14.64
N GLN A 185 12.22 0.77 13.94
CA GLN A 185 11.34 -0.40 13.94
C GLN A 185 11.21 -1.00 15.33
N VAL A 186 12.34 -1.22 16.03
CA VAL A 186 12.35 -1.72 17.41
C VAL A 186 11.57 -0.78 18.33
N LYS A 187 11.80 0.53 18.25
CA LYS A 187 11.07 1.54 19.05
C LYS A 187 9.57 1.53 18.76
N MET A 188 9.17 1.38 17.50
CA MET A 188 7.77 1.32 17.10
C MET A 188 7.10 0.03 17.59
N LEU A 189 7.75 -1.13 17.42
CA LEU A 189 7.25 -2.42 17.92
C LEU A 189 7.12 -2.43 19.44
N GLN A 190 8.09 -1.85 20.17
CA GLN A 190 8.01 -1.68 21.61
C GLN A 190 6.80 -0.84 22.04
N LYS A 191 6.53 0.27 21.33
CA LYS A 191 5.33 1.09 21.58
C LYS A 191 4.04 0.33 21.29
N GLN A 192 3.98 -0.45 20.21
CA GLN A 192 2.82 -1.28 19.88
C GLN A 192 2.59 -2.37 20.94
N LEU A 193 3.64 -3.07 21.36
CA LEU A 193 3.58 -4.09 22.40
C LEU A 193 3.07 -3.51 23.72
N LEU A 194 3.55 -2.32 24.10
CA LEU A 194 3.08 -1.65 25.31
C LEU A 194 1.59 -1.25 25.22
N ARG A 195 1.11 -0.81 24.05
CA ARG A 195 -0.32 -0.52 23.85
C ARG A 195 -1.16 -1.79 23.98
N GLN A 196 -0.74 -2.87 23.32
CA GLN A 196 -1.44 -4.16 23.40
C GLN A 196 -1.45 -4.73 24.82
N GLN A 197 -0.36 -4.57 25.59
CA GLN A 197 -0.31 -4.97 27.00
C GLN A 197 -1.34 -4.20 27.84
N LYS A 198 -1.43 -2.87 27.66
CA LYS A 198 -2.43 -2.04 28.36
C LYS A 198 -3.87 -2.43 28.00
N GLU A 199 -4.15 -2.71 26.73
CA GLU A 199 -5.46 -3.20 26.30
C GLU A 199 -5.78 -4.57 26.89
N MET A 200 -4.80 -5.47 26.93
CA MET A 200 -4.96 -6.79 27.53
C MET A 200 -5.21 -6.71 29.04
N GLU A 201 -4.53 -5.82 29.77
CA GLU A 201 -4.78 -5.56 31.18
C GLU A 201 -6.20 -5.02 31.41
N ARG A 202 -6.61 -4.01 30.63
CA ARG A 202 -7.97 -3.47 30.70
C ARG A 202 -9.04 -4.54 30.45
N MET A 203 -8.85 -5.38 29.43
CA MET A 203 -9.77 -6.49 29.15
C MET A 203 -9.81 -7.52 30.29
N ARG A 204 -8.68 -7.80 30.96
CA ARG A 204 -8.63 -8.70 32.12
C ARG A 204 -9.39 -8.11 33.31
N GLU A 205 -9.25 -6.83 33.59
CA GLU A 205 -10.00 -6.15 34.66
C GLU A 205 -11.51 -6.19 34.39
N GLU A 206 -11.92 -5.94 33.15
CA GLU A 206 -13.33 -6.04 32.75
C GLU A 206 -13.87 -7.47 32.91
N LEU A 207 -13.06 -8.49 32.59
CA LEU A 207 -13.43 -9.89 32.77
C LEU A 207 -13.66 -10.22 34.26
N ILE A 208 -12.75 -9.77 35.12
CA ILE A 208 -12.85 -9.95 36.58
C ILE A 208 -14.13 -9.31 37.12
N GLU A 209 -14.48 -8.11 36.65
CA GLU A 209 -15.69 -7.43 37.11
C GLU A 209 -16.97 -8.13 36.64
N LYS A 210 -16.99 -8.58 35.39
CA LYS A 210 -18.09 -9.41 34.87
C LYS A 210 -18.26 -10.70 35.66
N ASP A 211 -17.17 -11.37 36.03
CA ASP A 211 -17.21 -12.59 36.85
C ASP A 211 -17.80 -12.33 38.24
N LYS A 212 -17.49 -11.19 38.87
CA LYS A 212 -18.13 -10.79 40.14
C LYS A 212 -19.63 -10.59 40.00
N ILE A 213 -20.05 -9.89 38.94
CA ILE A 213 -21.48 -9.65 38.65
C ILE A 213 -22.19 -10.98 38.42
N ILE A 214 -21.62 -11.89 37.63
CA ILE A 214 -22.18 -13.22 37.39
C ILE A 214 -22.29 -14.00 38.70
N ALA A 215 -21.26 -13.95 39.55
CA ALA A 215 -21.28 -14.61 40.85
C ALA A 215 -22.37 -14.05 41.77
N GLN A 216 -22.57 -12.72 41.76
CA GLN A 216 -23.63 -12.07 42.54
C GLN A 216 -25.02 -12.46 42.04
N LEU A 217 -25.27 -12.37 40.74
CA LEU A 217 -26.54 -12.80 40.14
C LEU A 217 -26.84 -14.28 40.43
N ARG A 218 -25.82 -15.15 40.48
CA ARG A 218 -25.96 -16.55 40.89
C ARG A 218 -26.27 -16.74 42.38
N ARG A 219 -25.91 -15.80 43.26
CA ARG A 219 -26.32 -15.80 44.67
C ARG A 219 -27.75 -15.32 44.79
N ASP A 220 -28.06 -14.16 44.23
CA ASP A 220 -29.41 -13.55 44.28
C ASP A 220 -30.47 -14.51 43.72
N LYS A 221 -30.15 -15.19 42.60
CA LYS A 221 -31.03 -16.22 42.02
C LYS A 221 -31.26 -17.41 42.96
N ARG A 222 -30.25 -17.83 43.73
CA ARG A 222 -30.38 -18.92 44.71
C ARG A 222 -31.23 -18.50 45.91
N GLU A 223 -31.07 -17.27 46.39
CA GLU A 223 -31.86 -16.73 47.49
C GLU A 223 -33.33 -16.59 47.11
N MET A 224 -33.65 -16.11 45.90
CA MET A 224 -35.03 -16.07 45.39
C MET A 224 -35.68 -17.46 45.37
N MET A 225 -34.98 -18.49 44.86
CA MET A 225 -35.55 -19.84 44.83
C MET A 225 -35.85 -20.40 46.22
N LEU A 226 -35.01 -20.09 47.22
CA LEU A 226 -35.23 -20.53 48.60
C LEU A 226 -36.39 -19.79 49.29
N ALA A 227 -36.63 -18.53 48.92
CA ALA A 227 -37.76 -17.75 49.44
C ALA A 227 -39.10 -18.26 48.88
N ASP A 228 -39.16 -18.55 47.57
CA ASP A 228 -40.36 -19.09 46.94
C ASP A 228 -40.74 -20.49 47.50
N ASP A 229 -39.76 -21.31 47.88
CA ASP A 229 -39.99 -22.62 48.52
C ASP A 229 -40.53 -22.50 49.97
N PHE A 230 -40.24 -21.40 50.67
CA PHE A 230 -40.70 -21.16 52.05
C PHE A 230 -42.14 -20.65 52.11
N ASP A 231 -42.56 -19.85 51.13
CA ASP A 231 -43.94 -19.36 51.00
C ASP A 231 -44.94 -20.47 50.56
N PHE A 232 -44.45 -21.65 50.14
CA PHE A 232 -45.30 -22.80 49.82
C PHE A 232 -45.65 -23.70 51.03
N PHE A 233 -44.98 -23.51 52.17
CA PHE A 233 -45.12 -24.36 53.38
C PHE A 233 -45.80 -23.69 54.58
N VAL A 234 -46.33 -22.46 54.41
CA VAL A 234 -47.17 -21.74 55.40
C VAL A 234 -48.61 -21.66 54.90
#